data_AF-A0A7J4K1V6-F1
#
_entry.id   AF-A0A7J4K1V6-F1
#
_cell.length_a   1.000
_cell.length_b   1.000
_cell.length_c   1.000
_cell.angle_alpha   90.00
_cell.angle_beta   90.00
_cell.angle_gamma   90.00
#
_symmetry.space_group_name_H-M   'P 1'
#
loop_
_entity.id
_entity.type
_entity.pdbx_description
1 polymer ?
#
loop_
_entity_poly.entity_id
_entity_poly.type
_entity_poly.pdbx_seq_one_letter_code
_entity_poly.pdbx_strand_id
1 'polypeptide(L)'
;MSNTVYNVQRYVSFSADEFISMLTTSAFVALVLSMRDLFFVRFGDAESIRAALLVFVLVLLMLIVTVWICKIVAVRLGYTVRYREHLVGLIVGAILSFASAGYLPIFIPGGFNFVEPERLHMGKFHGLHRGWEVGLIAGTFPLAMLAGVFVFNPLYLATQGEFFLTAILAACLFAIYACIPIPMLDHSHKGGRPGDLFKYLHGSTFGLDVFFASGAWYIVLSSAVIFFALISWLLIVLSIEAGIGIAIAVYIVSLVIGVLSLFVYDRFFKK
;
A
#
# COMPACT_ATOMS: atom_id res chain seq x y z
N MET A 1 -12.49 -6.38 -29.84
CA MET A 1 -12.02 -5.97 -28.49
C MET A 1 -10.81 -6.81 -28.13
N SER A 2 -9.73 -6.22 -27.60
CA SER A 2 -8.58 -7.03 -27.17
C SER A 2 -8.98 -7.94 -26.01
N ASN A 3 -8.43 -9.16 -25.95
CA ASN A 3 -8.66 -10.11 -24.85
C ASN A 3 -8.44 -9.48 -23.46
N THR A 4 -7.58 -8.46 -23.37
CA THR A 4 -7.29 -7.73 -22.14
C THR A 4 -8.49 -6.97 -21.58
N VAL A 5 -9.28 -6.28 -22.42
CA VAL A 5 -10.44 -5.49 -21.95
C VAL A 5 -11.52 -6.41 -21.38
N TYR A 6 -11.77 -7.53 -22.06
CA TYR A 6 -12.72 -8.55 -21.62
C TYR A 6 -12.30 -9.17 -20.28
N ASN A 7 -11.01 -9.51 -20.13
CA ASN A 7 -10.49 -10.07 -18.89
C ASN A 7 -10.57 -9.07 -17.72
N VAL A 8 -10.26 -7.79 -17.96
CA VAL A 8 -10.37 -6.75 -16.92
C VAL A 8 -11.82 -6.61 -16.44
N GLN A 9 -12.78 -6.51 -17.35
CA GLN A 9 -14.19 -6.38 -16.97
C GLN A 9 -14.72 -7.59 -16.18
N ARG A 10 -14.21 -8.79 -16.48
CA ARG A 10 -14.68 -10.02 -15.85
C ARG A 10 -14.04 -10.31 -14.50
N TYR A 11 -12.77 -9.96 -14.33
CA TYR A 11 -11.97 -10.38 -13.16
C TYR A 11 -11.63 -9.23 -12.19
N VAL A 12 -11.79 -7.97 -12.59
CA VAL A 12 -11.61 -6.80 -11.72
C VAL A 12 -12.95 -6.43 -11.09
N SER A 13 -13.41 -7.27 -10.16
CA SER A 13 -14.58 -7.00 -9.31
C SER A 13 -14.21 -7.13 -7.85
N PHE A 14 -14.83 -6.33 -6.98
CA PHE A 14 -14.65 -6.44 -5.52
C PHE A 14 -15.63 -7.43 -4.94
N SER A 15 -15.16 -8.37 -4.10
CA SER A 15 -16.07 -9.20 -3.31
C SER A 15 -16.56 -8.44 -2.07
N ALA A 16 -17.71 -8.84 -1.53
CA ALA A 16 -18.24 -8.23 -0.30
C ALA A 16 -17.22 -8.33 0.85
N ASP A 17 -16.61 -9.50 1.04
CA ASP A 17 -15.58 -9.72 2.07
C ASP A 17 -14.38 -8.78 1.90
N GLU A 18 -13.94 -8.57 0.66
CA GLU A 18 -12.82 -7.70 0.34
C GLU A 18 -13.13 -6.22 0.62
N PHE A 19 -14.36 -5.80 0.31
CA PHE A 19 -14.82 -4.47 0.66
C PHE A 19 -14.92 -4.28 2.17
N ILE A 20 -15.37 -5.30 2.92
CA ILE A 20 -15.35 -5.29 4.38
C ILE A 20 -13.91 -5.18 4.90
N SER A 21 -12.95 -5.92 4.34
CA SER A 21 -11.52 -5.80 4.68
C SER A 21 -10.96 -4.40 4.45
N MET A 22 -11.36 -3.73 3.36
CA MET A 22 -10.97 -2.35 3.08
C MET A 22 -11.63 -1.36 4.06
N LEU A 23 -12.90 -1.58 4.41
CA LEU A 23 -13.60 -0.79 5.43
C LEU A 23 -12.97 -0.94 6.81
N THR A 24 -12.61 -2.16 7.22
CA THR A 24 -11.95 -2.39 8.51
C THR A 24 -10.58 -1.74 8.55
N THR A 25 -9.77 -1.94 7.50
CA THR A 25 -8.44 -1.31 7.40
C THR A 25 -8.55 0.21 7.48
N SER A 26 -9.43 0.82 6.67
CA SER A 26 -9.61 2.28 6.66
C SER A 26 -10.10 2.82 7.99
N ALA A 27 -11.02 2.13 8.68
CA ALA A 27 -11.49 2.53 10.00
C ALA A 27 -10.37 2.52 11.05
N PHE A 28 -9.57 1.44 11.10
CA PHE A 28 -8.45 1.35 12.03
C PHE A 28 -7.37 2.39 11.74
N VAL A 29 -7.01 2.58 10.47
CA VAL A 29 -5.99 3.56 10.09
C VAL A 29 -6.47 4.99 10.35
N ALA A 30 -7.72 5.31 10.05
CA ALA A 30 -8.27 6.63 10.35
C ALA A 30 -8.27 6.90 11.86
N LEU A 31 -8.60 5.90 12.67
CA LEU A 31 -8.51 5.99 14.12
C LEU A 31 -7.07 6.22 14.58
N VAL A 32 -6.10 5.46 14.06
CA VAL A 32 -4.67 5.61 14.36
C VAL A 32 -4.17 7.02 14.01
N LEU A 33 -4.48 7.51 12.82
CA LEU A 33 -4.04 8.83 12.36
C LEU A 33 -4.71 9.98 13.13
N SER A 34 -5.95 9.79 13.56
CA SER A 34 -6.71 10.81 14.30
C SER A 34 -6.48 10.74 15.82
N MET A 35 -5.72 9.76 16.32
CA MET A 35 -5.50 9.58 17.76
C MET A 35 -4.88 10.81 18.42
N ARG A 36 -3.94 11.46 17.74
CA ARG A 36 -3.26 12.64 18.28
C ARG A 36 -4.25 13.75 18.59
N ASP A 37 -5.15 14.06 17.66
CA ASP A 37 -6.15 15.11 17.83
C ASP A 37 -7.20 14.74 18.89
N LEU A 38 -7.57 13.46 18.95
CA LEU A 38 -8.48 12.92 19.96
C LEU A 38 -7.92 13.05 21.38
N PHE A 39 -6.61 12.85 21.58
CA PHE A 39 -5.97 12.92 22.89
C PHE A 39 -5.65 14.33 23.37
N PHE A 40 -5.11 15.19 22.50
CA PHE A 40 -4.55 16.47 22.91
C PHE A 40 -5.49 17.65 22.75
N VAL A 41 -6.40 17.61 21.76
CA VAL A 41 -7.14 18.82 21.36
C VAL A 41 -8.51 18.88 22.01
N ARG A 42 -9.30 17.78 21.97
CA ARG A 42 -10.60 17.60 22.69
C ARG A 42 -11.25 16.25 22.33
N PHE A 43 -11.29 15.34 23.29
CA PHE A 43 -11.98 14.06 23.12
C PHE A 43 -13.51 14.29 23.08
N GLY A 44 -14.16 13.95 21.96
CA GLY A 44 -15.61 14.07 21.80
C GLY A 44 -16.12 15.35 21.13
N ASP A 45 -15.22 16.26 20.72
CA ASP A 45 -15.63 17.43 19.93
C ASP A 45 -16.09 17.03 18.53
N ALA A 46 -17.15 17.68 18.06
CA ALA A 46 -17.74 17.41 16.74
C ALA A 46 -16.73 17.63 15.59
N GLU A 47 -15.76 18.53 15.76
CA GLU A 47 -14.70 18.78 14.79
C GLU A 47 -13.72 17.61 14.66
N SER A 48 -13.27 17.05 15.79
CA SER A 48 -12.39 15.88 15.83
C SER A 48 -13.04 14.66 15.16
N ILE A 49 -14.35 14.46 15.39
CA ILE A 49 -15.11 13.37 14.75
C ILE A 49 -15.21 13.59 13.24
N ARG A 50 -15.47 14.83 12.79
CA ARG A 50 -15.51 15.18 11.36
C ARG A 50 -14.15 14.95 10.69
N ALA A 51 -13.07 15.36 11.33
CA ALA A 51 -11.71 15.13 10.84
C ALA A 51 -11.43 13.62 10.68
N ALA A 52 -11.72 12.82 11.70
CA ALA A 52 -11.55 11.37 11.65
C ALA A 52 -12.37 10.71 10.52
N LEU A 53 -13.61 11.17 10.31
CA LEU A 53 -14.46 10.68 9.22
C LEU A 53 -13.90 11.06 7.84
N LEU A 54 -13.33 12.26 7.68
CA LEU A 54 -12.66 12.66 6.45
C LEU A 54 -11.42 11.80 6.17
N VAL A 55 -10.60 11.51 7.20
CA VAL A 55 -9.45 10.60 7.06
C VAL A 55 -9.92 9.20 6.69
N PHE A 56 -11.00 8.70 7.29
CA PHE A 56 -11.60 7.41 6.94
C PHE A 56 -11.99 7.34 5.46
N VAL A 57 -12.76 8.32 4.98
CA VAL A 57 -13.20 8.38 3.58
C VAL A 57 -12.00 8.47 2.63
N LEU A 58 -11.03 9.32 2.96
CA LEU A 58 -9.80 9.47 2.19
C LEU A 58 -9.03 8.15 2.08
N VAL A 59 -8.76 7.50 3.21
CA VAL A 59 -8.02 6.22 3.24
C VAL A 59 -8.78 5.14 2.48
N LEU A 60 -10.11 5.07 2.63
CA LEU A 60 -10.94 4.13 1.90
C LEU A 60 -10.83 4.35 0.38
N LEU A 61 -10.92 5.60 -0.08
CA LEU A 61 -10.76 5.93 -1.50
C LEU A 61 -9.37 5.56 -2.02
N MET A 62 -8.31 5.85 -1.26
CA MET A 62 -6.94 5.45 -1.61
C MET A 62 -6.81 3.93 -1.74
N LEU A 63 -7.36 3.17 -0.78
CA LEU A 63 -7.34 1.71 -0.83
C LEU A 63 -8.10 1.16 -2.04
N ILE A 64 -9.30 1.68 -2.34
CA ILE A 64 -10.09 1.25 -3.49
C ILE A 64 -9.29 1.45 -4.79
N VAL A 65 -8.72 2.63 -5.00
CA VAL A 65 -7.94 2.94 -6.21
C VAL A 65 -6.69 2.06 -6.29
N THR A 66 -5.94 1.94 -5.19
CA THR A 66 -4.71 1.14 -5.16
C THR A 66 -4.99 -0.35 -5.39
N VAL A 67 -5.98 -0.92 -4.70
CA VAL A 67 -6.36 -2.33 -4.90
C VAL A 67 -6.87 -2.56 -6.32
N TRP A 68 -7.60 -1.60 -6.89
CA TRP A 68 -8.05 -1.68 -8.29
C TRP A 68 -6.87 -1.74 -9.27
N ILE A 69 -5.85 -0.89 -9.09
CA ILE A 69 -4.62 -0.92 -9.89
C ILE A 69 -3.91 -2.28 -9.76
N CYS A 70 -3.76 -2.79 -8.52
CA CYS A 70 -3.16 -4.10 -8.27
C CYS A 70 -3.93 -5.23 -8.96
N LYS A 71 -5.26 -5.20 -8.96
CA LYS A 71 -6.09 -6.17 -9.69
C LYS A 71 -5.87 -6.11 -11.20
N ILE A 72 -5.73 -4.92 -11.77
CA ILE A 72 -5.42 -4.79 -13.21
C ILE A 72 -4.08 -5.43 -13.53
N VAL A 73 -3.05 -5.18 -12.71
CA VAL A 73 -1.73 -5.79 -12.87
C VAL A 73 -1.80 -7.31 -12.71
N ALA A 74 -2.52 -7.80 -11.70
CA ALA A 74 -2.73 -9.23 -11.48
C ALA A 74 -3.38 -9.91 -12.69
N VAL A 75 -4.46 -9.35 -13.24
CA VAL A 75 -5.17 -9.92 -14.40
C VAL A 75 -4.27 -9.94 -15.63
N ARG A 76 -3.40 -8.95 -15.82
CA ARG A 76 -2.41 -8.95 -16.91
C ARG A 76 -1.37 -10.06 -16.78
N LEU A 77 -1.06 -10.46 -15.55
CA LEU A 77 -0.14 -11.55 -15.24
C LEU A 77 -0.83 -12.91 -15.13
N GLY A 78 -2.15 -12.98 -15.31
CA GLY A 78 -2.92 -14.24 -15.24
C GLY A 78 -3.44 -14.58 -13.83
N TYR A 79 -3.34 -13.65 -12.89
CA TYR A 79 -3.77 -13.82 -11.50
C TYR A 79 -5.08 -13.09 -11.22
N THR A 80 -5.82 -13.60 -10.23
CA THR A 80 -6.86 -12.85 -9.52
C THR A 80 -6.40 -12.63 -8.09
N VAL A 81 -6.60 -11.42 -7.58
CA VAL A 81 -6.23 -11.06 -6.22
C VAL A 81 -7.43 -10.55 -5.43
N ARG A 82 -7.43 -10.87 -4.15
CA ARG A 82 -8.39 -10.33 -3.18
C ARG A 82 -7.62 -9.68 -2.04
N TYR A 83 -7.94 -8.43 -1.75
CA TYR A 83 -7.40 -7.75 -0.58
C TYR A 83 -7.93 -8.40 0.69
N ARG A 84 -7.04 -8.59 1.67
CA ARG A 84 -7.38 -9.08 3.00
C ARG A 84 -6.63 -8.26 4.05
N GLU A 85 -7.36 -7.84 5.07
CA GLU A 85 -6.80 -7.08 6.19
C GLU A 85 -5.94 -7.96 7.09
N HIS A 86 -4.94 -7.36 7.72
CA HIS A 86 -4.19 -8.03 8.78
C HIS A 86 -4.72 -7.58 10.16
N LEU A 87 -5.87 -8.13 10.56
CA LEU A 87 -6.61 -7.68 11.74
C LEU A 87 -5.75 -7.66 13.02
N VAL A 88 -4.89 -8.67 13.23
CA VAL A 88 -3.95 -8.69 14.37
C VAL A 88 -2.99 -7.50 14.31
N GLY A 89 -2.40 -7.23 13.14
CA GLY A 89 -1.51 -6.09 12.93
C GLY A 89 -2.22 -4.73 13.07
N LEU A 90 -3.49 -4.64 12.67
CA LEU A 90 -4.30 -3.43 12.86
C LEU A 90 -4.59 -3.18 14.34
N ILE A 91 -4.98 -4.22 15.10
CA ILE A 91 -5.24 -4.10 16.55
C ILE A 91 -3.95 -3.74 17.30
N VAL A 92 -2.86 -4.44 17.04
CA VAL A 92 -1.56 -4.17 17.69
C VAL A 92 -1.09 -2.76 17.34
N GLY A 93 -1.22 -2.35 16.07
CA GLY A 93 -0.90 -1.00 15.62
C GLY A 93 -1.72 0.08 16.34
N ALA A 94 -3.03 -0.14 16.49
CA ALA A 94 -3.90 0.77 17.24
C ALA A 94 -3.50 0.87 18.73
N ILE A 95 -3.16 -0.25 19.37
CA ILE A 95 -2.70 -0.27 20.77
C ILE A 95 -1.37 0.49 20.92
N LEU A 96 -0.40 0.27 20.02
CA LEU A 96 0.88 0.98 20.05
C LEU A 96 0.73 2.47 19.76
N SER A 97 -0.15 2.82 18.84
CA SER A 97 -0.49 4.22 18.55
C SER A 97 -1.15 4.88 19.76
N PHE A 98 -2.02 4.17 20.48
CA PHE A 98 -2.61 4.64 21.73
C PHE A 98 -1.56 4.84 22.83
N ALA A 99 -0.68 3.85 23.03
CA ALA A 99 0.40 3.91 24.02
C ALA A 99 1.39 5.05 23.75
N SER A 100 1.54 5.46 22.48
CA SER A 100 2.36 6.59 22.06
C SER A 100 1.56 7.91 21.95
N ALA A 101 0.33 7.99 22.46
CA ALA A 101 -0.54 9.15 22.35
C ALA A 101 -0.70 9.70 20.90
N GLY A 102 -0.61 8.81 19.90
CA GLY A 102 -0.72 9.17 18.49
C GLY A 102 0.55 9.79 17.88
N TYR A 103 1.68 9.85 18.58
CA TYR A 103 2.95 10.32 17.99
C TYR A 103 3.55 9.34 16.98
N LEU A 104 3.32 8.04 17.17
CA LEU A 104 3.78 6.99 16.28
C LEU A 104 2.57 6.27 15.67
N PRO A 105 2.07 6.71 14.50
CA PRO A 105 0.94 6.09 13.83
C PRO A 105 1.37 4.77 13.18
N ILE A 106 1.38 3.68 13.94
CA ILE A 106 1.81 2.35 13.48
C ILE A 106 0.59 1.54 13.08
N PHE A 107 0.61 0.95 11.88
CA PHE A 107 -0.39 -0.01 11.45
C PHE A 107 0.19 -0.95 10.40
N ILE A 108 -0.39 -2.15 10.26
CA ILE A 108 -0.05 -3.10 9.20
C ILE A 108 -1.31 -3.29 8.36
N PRO A 109 -1.35 -2.80 7.11
CA PRO A 109 -2.61 -2.67 6.37
C PRO A 109 -3.21 -4.03 6.01
N GLY A 110 -2.41 -4.95 5.49
CA GLY A 110 -2.91 -6.21 4.95
C GLY A 110 -2.04 -6.73 3.83
N GLY A 111 -2.67 -7.45 2.90
CA GLY A 111 -2.01 -8.20 1.85
C GLY A 111 -2.98 -8.74 0.82
N PHE A 112 -2.48 -9.56 -0.10
CA PHE A 112 -3.29 -10.18 -1.14
C PHE A 112 -3.37 -11.70 -0.97
N ASN A 113 -4.58 -12.22 -1.17
CA ASN A 113 -4.78 -13.63 -1.46
C ASN A 113 -4.77 -13.82 -2.98
N PHE A 114 -3.81 -14.60 -3.48
CA PHE A 114 -3.66 -14.90 -4.90
C PHE A 114 -4.46 -16.15 -5.26
N VAL A 115 -5.21 -16.07 -6.35
CA VAL A 115 -5.93 -17.20 -6.94
C VAL A 115 -5.60 -17.24 -8.43
N GLU A 116 -5.18 -18.41 -8.92
CA GLU A 116 -4.92 -18.64 -10.34
C GLU A 116 -6.17 -19.23 -11.01
N PRO A 117 -6.92 -18.45 -11.80
CA PRO A 117 -8.01 -19.02 -12.57
C PRO A 117 -7.43 -19.81 -13.77
N GLU A 118 -7.81 -21.09 -13.87
CA GLU A 118 -7.39 -21.99 -14.96
C GLU A 118 -7.57 -21.39 -16.37
N ARG A 119 -8.61 -20.56 -16.55
CA ARG A 119 -8.94 -19.92 -17.83
C ARG A 119 -7.95 -18.85 -18.28
N LEU A 120 -7.25 -18.18 -17.35
CA LEU A 120 -6.23 -17.17 -17.71
C LEU A 120 -4.91 -17.82 -18.13
N HIS A 121 -4.71 -19.10 -17.84
CA HIS A 121 -3.47 -19.85 -18.13
C HIS A 121 -3.61 -20.91 -19.24
N MET A 122 -4.74 -20.96 -19.95
CA MET A 122 -4.88 -21.89 -21.08
C MET A 122 -3.83 -21.61 -22.16
N GLY A 123 -2.94 -22.59 -22.39
CA GLY A 123 -1.84 -22.52 -23.36
C GLY A 123 -0.44 -22.31 -22.76
N LYS A 124 -0.32 -22.05 -21.45
CA LYS A 124 0.96 -22.02 -20.72
C LYS A 124 0.80 -22.75 -19.39
N PHE A 125 1.16 -24.04 -19.36
CA PHE A 125 1.20 -24.80 -18.10
C PHE A 125 2.31 -24.24 -17.20
N HIS A 126 1.92 -23.48 -16.18
CA HIS A 126 2.79 -23.14 -15.06
C HIS A 126 2.35 -24.02 -13.89
N GLY A 127 3.20 -24.94 -13.45
CA GLY A 127 2.85 -25.93 -12.42
C GLY A 127 2.71 -25.35 -11.00
N LEU A 128 3.08 -24.08 -10.78
CA LEU A 128 3.12 -23.40 -9.48
C LEU A 128 3.06 -21.86 -9.66
N HIS A 129 2.64 -21.15 -8.61
CA HIS A 129 2.80 -19.69 -8.50
C HIS A 129 4.24 -19.28 -8.76
N ARG A 130 4.47 -18.44 -9.78
CA ARG A 130 5.79 -17.85 -9.99
C ARG A 130 5.98 -16.76 -8.96
N GLY A 131 6.88 -17.00 -8.00
CA GLY A 131 7.19 -16.04 -6.93
C GLY A 131 7.46 -14.63 -7.48
N TRP A 132 8.17 -14.51 -8.60
CA TRP A 132 8.42 -13.24 -9.27
C TRP A 132 7.15 -12.46 -9.66
N GLU A 133 6.16 -13.15 -10.23
CA GLU A 133 4.91 -12.52 -10.69
C GLU A 133 4.07 -12.07 -9.47
N VAL A 134 4.03 -12.88 -8.42
CA VAL A 134 3.41 -12.55 -7.12
C VAL A 134 4.09 -11.33 -6.49
N GLY A 135 5.42 -11.30 -6.44
CA GLY A 135 6.18 -10.16 -5.92
C GLY A 135 6.01 -8.87 -6.73
N LEU A 136 5.77 -8.97 -8.03
CA LEU A 136 5.49 -7.80 -8.87
C LEU A 136 4.09 -7.23 -8.58
N ILE A 137 3.09 -8.10 -8.40
CA ILE A 137 1.74 -7.69 -8.01
C ILE A 137 1.74 -7.09 -6.59
N ALA A 138 2.39 -7.74 -5.63
CA ALA A 138 2.51 -7.25 -4.26
C ALA A 138 3.27 -5.91 -4.20
N GLY A 139 4.37 -5.79 -4.95
CA GLY A 139 5.14 -4.55 -5.06
C GLY A 139 4.41 -3.40 -5.76
N THR A 140 3.36 -3.70 -6.53
CA THR A 140 2.50 -2.67 -7.14
C THR A 140 1.75 -1.86 -6.08
N PHE A 141 1.41 -2.46 -4.93
CA PHE A 141 0.67 -1.77 -3.87
C PHE A 141 1.41 -0.54 -3.30
N PRO A 142 2.65 -0.67 -2.76
CA PRO A 142 3.39 0.50 -2.27
C PRO A 142 3.73 1.48 -3.40
N LEU A 143 3.96 1.01 -4.63
CA LEU A 143 4.19 1.90 -5.77
C LEU A 143 2.96 2.73 -6.14
N ALA A 144 1.76 2.14 -6.11
CA ALA A 144 0.51 2.85 -6.35
C ALA A 144 0.21 3.89 -5.26
N MET A 145 0.54 3.58 -4.00
CA MET A 145 0.46 4.55 -2.91
C MET A 145 1.43 5.73 -3.11
N LEU A 146 2.68 5.46 -3.50
CA LEU A 146 3.63 6.51 -3.88
C LEU A 146 3.16 7.33 -5.08
N ALA A 147 2.55 6.71 -6.09
CA ALA A 147 1.95 7.42 -7.21
C ALA A 147 0.86 8.40 -6.72
N GLY A 148 0.08 8.01 -5.71
CA GLY A 148 -0.83 8.91 -5.01
C GLY A 148 -0.12 10.11 -4.40
N VAL A 149 1.01 9.91 -3.71
CA VAL A 149 1.84 11.01 -3.16
C VAL A 149 2.28 11.96 -4.27
N PHE A 150 2.72 11.45 -5.42
CA PHE A 150 3.09 12.29 -6.55
C PHE A 150 1.94 13.15 -7.08
N VAL A 151 0.70 12.67 -7.00
CA VAL A 151 -0.50 13.43 -7.38
C VAL A 151 -0.87 14.46 -6.32
N PHE A 152 -0.81 14.11 -5.03
CA PHE A 152 -1.22 15.01 -3.96
C PHE A 152 -0.20 16.09 -3.63
N ASN A 153 1.09 15.85 -3.86
CA ASN A 153 2.14 16.79 -3.49
C ASN A 153 2.06 18.14 -4.25
N PRO A 154 1.88 18.18 -5.59
CA PRO A 154 1.64 19.44 -6.30
C PRO A 154 0.36 20.16 -5.85
N LEU A 155 -0.70 19.40 -5.52
CA LEU A 155 -1.95 19.98 -5.01
C LEU A 155 -1.73 20.61 -3.63
N TYR A 156 -0.98 19.96 -2.75
CA TYR A 156 -0.58 20.52 -1.47
C TYR A 156 0.27 21.78 -1.64
N LEU A 157 1.27 21.77 -2.51
CA LEU A 157 2.09 22.95 -2.77
C LEU A 157 1.28 24.15 -3.30
N ALA A 158 0.21 23.88 -4.06
CA ALA A 158 -0.65 24.91 -4.62
C ALA A 158 -1.66 25.48 -3.61
N THR A 159 -2.25 24.64 -2.76
CA THR A 159 -3.36 25.06 -1.87
C THR A 159 -2.97 25.17 -0.40
N GLN A 160 -1.84 24.60 0.01
CA GLN A 160 -1.40 24.42 1.40
C GLN A 160 -2.49 23.83 2.31
N GLY A 161 -3.37 23.01 1.74
CA GLY A 161 -4.51 22.44 2.45
C GLY A 161 -4.11 21.27 3.35
N GLU A 162 -4.54 21.27 4.61
CA GLU A 162 -4.32 20.19 5.57
C GLU A 162 -4.84 18.83 5.05
N PHE A 163 -5.92 18.84 4.28
CA PHE A 163 -6.46 17.63 3.64
C PHE A 163 -5.43 16.91 2.77
N PHE A 164 -4.70 17.64 1.92
CA PHE A 164 -3.69 17.06 1.05
C PHE A 164 -2.45 16.63 1.82
N LEU A 165 -2.10 17.35 2.90
CA LEU A 165 -1.02 16.95 3.79
C LEU A 165 -1.33 15.60 4.44
N THR A 166 -2.53 15.43 4.99
CA THR A 166 -2.98 14.17 5.59
C THR A 166 -3.05 13.06 4.55
N ALA A 167 -3.43 13.37 3.31
CA ALA A 167 -3.40 12.44 2.19
C ALA A 167 -1.99 11.93 1.86
N ILE A 168 -1.02 12.84 1.76
CA ILE A 168 0.39 12.52 1.52
C ILE A 168 0.94 11.66 2.66
N LEU A 169 0.68 12.06 3.91
CA LEU A 169 1.15 11.35 5.08
C LEU A 169 0.57 9.93 5.13
N ALA A 170 -0.74 9.78 4.94
CA ALA A 170 -1.40 8.48 4.91
C ALA A 170 -0.79 7.59 3.81
N ALA A 171 -0.67 8.09 2.58
CA ALA A 171 -0.12 7.33 1.46
C ALA A 171 1.34 6.91 1.70
N CYS A 172 2.18 7.80 2.25
CA CYS A 172 3.56 7.48 2.64
C CYS A 172 3.59 6.37 3.71
N LEU A 173 2.79 6.47 4.77
CA LEU A 173 2.73 5.45 5.80
C LEU A 173 2.23 4.11 5.26
N PHE A 174 1.21 4.10 4.41
CA PHE A 174 0.76 2.89 3.74
C PHE A 174 1.87 2.25 2.90
N ALA A 175 2.62 3.05 2.13
CA ALA A 175 3.72 2.53 1.33
C ALA A 175 4.82 1.92 2.21
N ILE A 176 5.21 2.60 3.29
CA ILE A 176 6.24 2.12 4.23
C ILE A 176 5.77 0.83 4.93
N TYR A 177 4.58 0.84 5.52
CA TYR A 177 4.06 -0.30 6.28
C TYR A 177 3.70 -1.50 5.39
N ALA A 178 3.32 -1.26 4.13
CA ALA A 178 3.12 -2.33 3.16
C ALA A 178 4.43 -3.08 2.87
N CYS A 179 5.59 -2.42 2.92
CA CYS A 179 6.88 -3.05 2.68
C CYS A 179 7.39 -3.89 3.87
N ILE A 180 6.73 -3.90 5.04
CA ILE A 180 7.25 -4.67 6.18
C ILE A 180 6.91 -6.17 5.98
N PRO A 181 7.90 -7.08 5.96
CA PRO A 181 7.68 -8.49 5.68
C PRO A 181 7.20 -9.22 6.93
N ILE A 182 5.91 -9.14 7.22
CA ILE A 182 5.28 -9.78 8.40
C ILE A 182 4.41 -10.96 7.94
N PRO A 183 4.57 -12.16 8.51
CA PRO A 183 3.68 -13.27 8.22
C PRO A 183 2.28 -13.01 8.76
N MET A 184 1.26 -13.27 7.94
CA MET A 184 -0.11 -13.24 8.42
C MET A 184 -0.41 -14.54 9.17
N LEU A 185 -0.85 -14.40 10.43
CA LEU A 185 -1.41 -15.50 11.20
C LEU A 185 -2.83 -15.77 10.71
N ASP A 186 -2.98 -16.52 9.62
CA ASP A 186 -4.30 -16.96 9.17
C ASP A 186 -4.66 -18.32 9.81
N HIS A 187 -5.77 -18.34 10.55
CA HIS A 187 -6.32 -19.54 11.19
C HIS A 187 -7.20 -20.38 10.24
N SER A 188 -7.38 -19.96 8.98
CA SER A 188 -8.34 -20.60 8.06
C SER A 188 -7.93 -22.00 7.56
N HIS A 189 -6.70 -22.48 7.79
CA HIS A 189 -6.25 -23.79 7.31
C HIS A 189 -5.99 -24.77 8.46
N LYS A 190 -7.08 -25.33 9.01
CA LYS A 190 -7.10 -26.32 10.10
C LYS A 190 -6.52 -27.72 9.78
N GLY A 191 -5.78 -27.91 8.68
CA GLY A 191 -5.44 -29.25 8.17
C GLY A 191 -3.98 -29.54 7.90
N GLY A 192 -3.07 -28.62 8.22
CA GLY A 192 -1.73 -28.64 7.67
C GLY A 192 -0.64 -29.28 8.52
N ARG A 193 0.14 -30.21 7.95
CA ARG A 193 1.35 -30.73 8.58
C ARG A 193 2.35 -29.60 8.85
N PRO A 194 3.09 -29.61 9.98
CA PRO A 194 4.02 -28.53 10.38
C PRO A 194 5.18 -28.28 9.39
N GLY A 195 5.40 -29.16 8.41
CA GLY A 195 6.39 -28.97 7.33
C GLY A 195 5.91 -28.14 6.13
N ASP A 196 4.62 -27.85 6.02
CA ASP A 196 4.02 -27.14 4.87
C ASP A 196 3.81 -25.63 5.17
N LEU A 197 4.49 -25.07 6.19
CA LEU A 197 4.41 -23.65 6.59
C LEU A 197 4.47 -22.67 5.39
N PHE A 198 5.20 -23.06 4.34
CA PHE A 198 5.39 -22.29 3.11
C PHE A 198 4.25 -22.43 2.08
N LYS A 199 3.46 -23.52 2.10
CA LYS A 199 2.24 -23.67 1.29
C LYS A 199 1.02 -22.99 1.92
N TYR A 200 1.10 -22.64 3.22
CA TYR A 200 0.03 -21.94 3.95
C TYR A 200 0.07 -20.41 3.81
N LEU A 201 1.03 -19.84 3.08
CA LEU A 201 1.11 -18.41 2.76
C LEU A 201 0.10 -18.00 1.65
N HIS A 202 -1.11 -18.56 1.63
CA HIS A 202 -2.20 -18.15 0.73
C HIS A 202 -2.87 -16.83 1.17
N GLY A 203 -2.03 -15.89 1.62
CA GLY A 203 -2.40 -14.61 2.22
C GLY A 203 -1.22 -14.15 3.07
N SER A 204 -0.39 -13.30 2.52
CA SER A 204 0.82 -12.78 3.15
C SER A 204 0.87 -11.26 2.99
N THR A 205 1.67 -10.56 3.80
CA THR A 205 1.80 -9.10 3.65
C THR A 205 2.55 -8.77 2.35
N PHE A 206 2.27 -7.60 1.78
CA PHE A 206 2.90 -7.20 0.51
C PHE A 206 4.44 -7.29 0.57
N GLY A 207 5.05 -6.81 1.65
CA GLY A 207 6.49 -6.86 1.86
C GLY A 207 7.04 -8.29 1.90
N LEU A 208 6.30 -9.22 2.51
CA LEU A 208 6.71 -10.61 2.61
C LEU A 208 6.64 -11.32 1.25
N ASP A 209 5.58 -11.06 0.48
CA ASP A 209 5.43 -11.56 -0.89
C ASP A 209 6.56 -11.08 -1.80
N VAL A 210 6.92 -9.79 -1.70
CA VAL A 210 8.04 -9.19 -2.45
C VAL A 210 9.38 -9.80 -2.01
N PHE A 211 9.58 -9.98 -0.71
CA PHE A 211 10.81 -10.54 -0.14
C PHE A 211 11.05 -11.98 -0.62
N PHE A 212 10.03 -12.83 -0.58
CA PHE A 212 10.15 -14.22 -1.06
C PHE A 212 10.25 -14.32 -2.58
N ALA A 213 9.66 -13.37 -3.32
CA ALA A 213 9.82 -13.32 -4.76
C ALA A 213 11.26 -13.04 -5.18
N SER A 214 11.89 -12.04 -4.57
CA SER A 214 13.29 -11.68 -4.79
C SER A 214 13.75 -10.71 -3.71
N GLY A 215 14.74 -11.11 -2.90
CA GLY A 215 15.34 -10.24 -1.89
C GLY A 215 15.95 -8.97 -2.50
N ALA A 216 16.51 -9.04 -3.72
CA ALA A 216 17.02 -7.87 -4.42
C ALA A 216 15.90 -6.89 -4.80
N TRP A 217 14.78 -7.40 -5.30
CA TRP A 217 13.60 -6.56 -5.61
C TRP A 217 13.03 -5.91 -4.36
N TYR A 218 12.93 -6.66 -3.25
CA TYR A 218 12.51 -6.14 -1.96
C TYR A 218 13.37 -4.98 -1.47
N ILE A 219 14.70 -5.11 -1.54
CA ILE A 219 15.63 -4.06 -1.12
C ILE A 219 15.42 -2.81 -1.99
N VAL A 220 15.38 -2.96 -3.32
CA VAL A 220 15.19 -1.84 -4.25
C VAL A 220 13.86 -1.14 -3.98
N LEU A 221 12.77 -1.89 -3.85
CA LEU A 221 11.43 -1.35 -3.60
C LEU A 221 11.38 -0.61 -2.25
N SER A 222 11.88 -1.24 -1.19
CA SER A 222 11.86 -0.66 0.16
C SER A 222 12.72 0.59 0.24
N SER A 223 13.91 0.58 -0.36
CA SER A 223 14.78 1.75 -0.46
C SER A 223 14.13 2.88 -1.25
N ALA A 224 13.46 2.58 -2.36
CA ALA A 224 12.73 3.58 -3.13
C ALA A 224 11.59 4.20 -2.31
N VAL A 225 10.80 3.38 -1.60
CA VAL A 225 9.72 3.85 -0.72
C VAL A 225 10.23 4.77 0.37
N ILE A 226 11.29 4.38 1.08
CA ILE A 226 11.89 5.20 2.14
C ILE A 226 12.44 6.51 1.55
N PHE A 227 13.15 6.44 0.43
CA PHE A 227 13.71 7.61 -0.24
C PHE A 227 12.61 8.61 -0.64
N PHE A 228 11.52 8.15 -1.27
CA PHE A 228 10.41 9.03 -1.66
C PHE A 228 9.62 9.58 -0.49
N ALA A 229 9.43 8.80 0.57
CA ALA A 229 8.79 9.30 1.78
C ALA A 229 9.63 10.41 2.44
N LEU A 230 10.96 10.22 2.52
CA LEU A 230 11.88 11.23 3.05
C LEU A 230 11.91 12.50 2.21
N ILE A 231 11.90 12.37 0.88
CA ILE A 231 11.80 13.53 -0.01
C ILE A 231 10.47 14.25 0.18
N SER A 232 9.36 13.52 0.22
CA SER A 232 8.04 14.13 0.40
C SER A 232 7.96 14.89 1.73
N TRP A 233 8.54 14.32 2.78
CA TRP A 233 8.70 15.00 4.07
C TRP A 233 9.57 16.27 3.95
N LEU A 234 10.74 16.17 3.32
CA LEU A 234 11.63 17.31 3.11
C LEU A 234 10.93 18.43 2.32
N LEU A 235 10.13 18.08 1.32
CA LEU A 235 9.35 19.03 0.53
C LEU A 235 8.32 19.79 1.37
N ILE A 236 7.62 19.08 2.27
CA ILE A 236 6.69 19.70 3.21
C ILE A 236 7.43 20.70 4.10
N VAL A 237 8.55 20.29 4.72
CA VAL A 237 9.36 21.16 5.60
C VAL A 237 9.89 22.38 4.85
N LEU A 238 10.47 22.19 3.67
CA LEU A 238 11.01 23.29 2.85
C LEU A 238 9.91 24.24 2.35
N SER A 239 8.71 23.73 2.08
CA SER A 239 7.58 24.59 1.68
C SER A 239 7.15 25.53 2.80
N ILE A 240 7.34 25.13 4.06
CA ILE A 240 7.05 25.95 5.24
C ILE A 240 8.16 26.99 5.49
N GLU A 241 9.44 26.59 5.37
CA GLU A 241 10.57 27.44 5.80
C GLU A 241 11.27 28.23 4.68
N ALA A 242 11.44 27.62 3.50
CA ALA A 242 12.33 28.11 2.43
C ALA A 242 11.58 28.65 1.20
N GLY A 243 10.26 28.47 1.16
CA GLY A 243 9.39 28.93 0.07
C GLY A 243 9.19 27.88 -1.05
N ILE A 244 8.08 28.03 -1.76
CA ILE A 244 7.54 27.04 -2.72
C ILE A 244 8.52 26.73 -3.87
N GLY A 245 9.33 27.69 -4.30
CA GLY A 245 10.26 27.51 -5.43
C GLY A 245 11.32 26.44 -5.19
N ILE A 246 11.87 26.37 -3.97
CA ILE A 246 12.89 25.36 -3.62
C ILE A 246 12.25 23.98 -3.51
N ALA A 247 11.03 23.90 -2.96
CA ALA A 247 10.27 22.65 -2.90
C ALA A 247 10.00 22.09 -4.31
N ILE A 248 9.56 22.93 -5.26
CA ILE A 248 9.35 22.48 -6.65
C ILE A 248 10.64 21.95 -7.27
N ALA A 249 11.78 22.62 -7.06
CA ALA A 249 13.07 22.17 -7.58
C ALA A 249 13.49 20.80 -7.03
N VAL A 250 13.37 20.60 -5.71
CA VAL A 250 13.67 19.31 -5.05
C VAL A 250 12.74 18.21 -5.55
N TYR A 251 11.46 18.52 -5.76
CA TYR A 251 10.50 17.57 -6.31
C TYR A 251 10.89 17.12 -7.72
N ILE A 252 11.22 18.05 -8.62
CA ILE A 252 11.65 17.72 -9.99
C ILE A 252 12.90 16.84 -9.97
N VAL A 253 13.91 17.20 -9.17
CA VAL A 253 15.15 16.42 -9.03
C VAL A 253 14.85 15.00 -8.54
N SER A 254 13.97 14.85 -7.55
CA SER A 254 13.58 13.54 -7.02
C SER A 254 12.88 12.66 -8.06
N LEU A 255 12.04 13.25 -8.91
CA LEU A 255 11.33 12.55 -9.98
C LEU A 255 12.32 12.05 -11.03
N VAL A 256 13.29 12.89 -11.41
CA VAL A 256 14.37 12.51 -12.35
C VAL A 256 15.21 11.36 -11.78
N ILE A 257 15.64 11.43 -10.52
CA ILE A 257 16.40 10.35 -9.86
C ILE A 257 15.57 9.05 -9.82
N GLY A 258 14.27 9.16 -9.52
CA GLY A 258 13.32 8.05 -9.55
C GLY A 258 13.22 7.35 -10.89
N VAL A 259 13.06 8.12 -11.97
CA VAL A 259 12.97 7.58 -13.33
C VAL A 259 14.29 6.94 -13.75
N LEU A 260 15.43 7.56 -13.41
CA LEU A 260 16.75 7.01 -13.71
C LEU A 260 17.01 5.69 -12.98
N SER A 261 16.64 5.58 -11.70
CA SER A 261 16.83 4.35 -10.93
C SER A 261 16.00 3.19 -11.48
N LEU A 262 14.77 3.45 -11.94
CA LEU A 262 13.94 2.47 -12.64
C LEU A 262 14.57 2.00 -13.96
N PHE A 263 15.15 2.92 -14.74
CA PHE A 263 15.86 2.58 -15.98
C PHE A 263 17.09 1.72 -15.74
N VAL A 264 17.86 2.03 -14.69
CA VAL A 264 19.02 1.22 -14.28
C VAL A 264 18.55 -0.17 -13.86
N TYR A 265 17.50 -0.28 -13.05
CA TYR A 265 16.99 -1.58 -12.61
C TYR A 265 16.57 -2.47 -13.80
N ASP A 266 15.80 -1.93 -14.76
CA ASP A 266 15.36 -2.66 -15.95
C ASP A 266 16.53 -3.18 -16.81
N ARG A 267 17.62 -2.41 -16.90
CA ARG A 267 18.82 -2.80 -17.66
C ARG A 267 19.66 -3.88 -16.99
N PHE A 268 19.77 -3.85 -15.66
CA PHE A 268 20.72 -4.70 -14.93
C PHE A 268 20.11 -5.98 -14.36
N PHE A 269 18.82 -5.99 -14.04
CA PHE A 269 18.19 -7.10 -13.31
C PHE A 269 17.22 -7.96 -14.13
N LYS A 270 16.92 -7.60 -15.39
CA LYS A 270 16.05 -8.38 -16.29
C LYS A 270 16.77 -9.48 -17.10
N LYS A 271 17.96 -9.91 -16.67
CA LYS A 271 18.69 -11.02 -17.29
C LYS A 271 18.37 -12.34 -16.62
#